data_AF-A6MZA4-F1
#
_entry.id   AF-A6MZA4-F1
#
_cell.length_a   1.000
_cell.length_b   1.000
_cell.length_c   1.000
_cell.angle_alpha   90.00
_cell.angle_beta   90.00
_cell.angle_gamma   90.00
#
_symmetry.space_group_name_H-M   'P 1'
#
loop_
_entity.id
_entity.type
_entity.pdbx_description
1 polymer ?
#
loop_
_entity_poly.entity_id
_entity_poly.type
_entity_poly.pdbx_seq_one_letter_code
_entity_poly.pdbx_strand_id
1 'polypeptide(L)' 'FLIFANDGLWDVVTNEEAVDMTRSIHDPEEGAKKLLQEAYKRESSDNITWVVVRFLHGQGSSGYA' A
#
# COMPACT_ATOMS: atom_id res chain seq x y z
N PHE A 1 3.15 6.99 3.01
CA PHE A 1 3.40 5.54 3.16
C PHE A 1 4.33 5.11 2.03
N LEU A 2 4.92 3.93 2.12
CA LEU A 2 5.75 3.30 1.11
C LEU A 2 5.12 1.95 0.78
N ILE A 3 5.01 1.61 -0.50
CA ILE A 3 4.57 0.30 -0.98
C ILE A 3 5.78 -0.34 -1.64
N PHE A 4 6.15 -1.53 -1.18
CA PHE A 4 7.19 -2.35 -1.78
C PHE A 4 6.56 -3.65 -2.23
N ALA A 5 6.73 -4.04 -3.49
CA ALA A 5 6.17 -5.29 -4.02
C ALA A 5 7.04 -5.82 -5.16
N ASN A 6 6.92 -7.12 -5.44
CA ASN A 6 7.49 -7.72 -6.64
C ASN A 6 6.63 -7.43 -7.88
N ASP A 7 7.20 -7.75 -9.05
CA ASP A 7 6.55 -7.71 -10.36
C ASP A 7 5.14 -8.30 -10.38
N GLY A 8 4.89 -9.40 -9.68
CA GLY A 8 3.56 -10.02 -9.61
C GLY A 8 2.43 -9.08 -9.14
N LEU A 9 2.73 -8.01 -8.38
CA LEU A 9 1.74 -6.96 -8.05
C LEU A 9 1.68 -5.88 -9.13
N TRP A 10 2.84 -5.39 -9.57
CA TRP A 10 2.94 -4.24 -10.48
C TRP A 10 2.56 -4.58 -11.93
N ASP A 11 2.57 -5.87 -12.29
CA ASP A 11 2.07 -6.36 -13.58
C ASP A 11 0.56 -6.18 -13.72
N VAL A 12 -0.17 -6.15 -12.59
CA VAL A 12 -1.63 -6.05 -12.58
C VAL A 12 -2.15 -4.77 -11.94
N VAL A 13 -1.34 -4.01 -11.20
CA VAL A 13 -1.72 -2.74 -10.55
C VAL A 13 -0.73 -1.64 -10.91
N THR A 14 -1.23 -0.48 -11.35
CA THR A 14 -0.38 0.69 -11.59
C THR A 14 0.01 1.40 -10.29
N ASN A 15 1.08 2.19 -10.33
CA ASN A 15 1.55 2.94 -9.16
C ASN A 15 0.46 3.88 -8.60
N GLU A 16 -0.25 4.58 -9.49
CA GLU A 16 -1.32 5.50 -9.13
C GLU A 16 -2.50 4.77 -8.48
N GLU A 17 -2.93 3.64 -9.04
CA GLU A 17 -3.99 2.82 -8.45
C GLU A 17 -3.59 2.29 -7.06
N ALA A 18 -2.34 1.83 -6.91
CA ALA A 18 -1.84 1.35 -5.62
C ALA A 18 -1.86 2.45 -4.55
N VAL A 19 -1.47 3.67 -4.94
CA VAL A 19 -1.53 4.86 -4.07
C VAL A 19 -2.97 5.21 -3.73
N ASP A 20 -3.88 5.28 -4.70
CA ASP A 20 -5.27 5.66 -4.46
C ASP A 20 -6.00 4.64 -3.56
N MET A 21 -5.74 3.35 -3.74
CA MET A 21 -6.31 2.28 -2.90
C MET A 21 -5.83 2.34 -1.45
N THR A 22 -4.55 2.66 -1.23
CA THR A 22 -3.94 2.67 0.11
C THR A 22 -4.09 4.01 0.83
N ARG A 23 -4.16 5.13 0.09
CA ARG A 23 -4.23 6.48 0.66
C ARG A 23 -5.48 6.71 1.50
N SER A 24 -6.61 6.12 1.12
CA SER A 24 -7.87 6.25 1.86
C SER A 24 -7.89 5.43 3.17
N ILE A 25 -6.93 4.53 3.38
CA ILE A 25 -6.96 3.59 4.50
C ILE A 25 -5.94 4.01 5.56
N HIS A 26 -6.43 4.18 6.78
CA HIS A 26 -5.61 4.58 7.92
C HIS A 26 -4.75 3.41 8.44
N ASP A 27 -5.33 2.22 8.48
CA ASP A 27 -4.65 1.02 8.93
C ASP A 27 -3.79 0.41 7.79
N PRO A 28 -2.47 0.26 7.98
CA PRO A 28 -1.61 -0.26 6.92
C PRO A 28 -1.92 -1.72 6.56
N GLU A 29 -2.44 -2.53 7.50
CA GLU A 29 -2.80 -3.92 7.23
C GLU A 29 -4.05 -4.01 6.33
N GLU A 30 -5.07 -3.19 6.61
CA GLU A 30 -6.23 -3.04 5.71
C GLU A 30 -5.81 -2.51 4.33
N GLY A 31 -4.86 -1.57 4.28
CA GLY A 31 -4.30 -1.06 3.02
C GLY A 31 -3.64 -2.17 2.20
N ALA A 32 -2.83 -3.00 2.87
CA ALA A 32 -2.20 -4.16 2.26
C ALA A 32 -3.22 -5.22 1.81
N LYS A 33 -4.27 -5.49 2.60
CA LYS A 33 -5.35 -6.42 2.22
C LYS A 33 -6.15 -5.93 1.02
N LYS A 34 -6.33 -4.63 0.86
CA LYS A 34 -7.04 -4.07 -0.29
C LYS A 34 -6.24 -4.25 -1.58
N LEU A 35 -4.93 -4.00 -1.55
CA LEU A 35 -4.03 -4.29 -2.67
C LEU A 35 -4.08 -5.79 -3.04
N LEU A 36 -4.12 -6.66 -2.02
CA LEU A 36 -4.22 -8.10 -2.24
C LEU A 36 -5.50 -8.50 -2.96
N GLN A 37 -6.65 -7.97 -2.53
CA GLN A 37 -7.92 -8.27 -3.16
C GLN A 37 -7.95 -7.82 -4.63
N GLU A 38 -7.38 -6.66 -4.93
CA GLU A 38 -7.31 -6.17 -6.30
C GLU A 38 -6.37 -7.03 -7.16
N ALA A 39 -5.21 -7.43 -6.62
CA ALA A 39 -4.27 -8.29 -7.33
C ALA A 39 -4.84 -9.70 -7.59
N TYR A 40 -5.54 -10.30 -6.62
CA TYR A 40 -6.24 -11.58 -6.81
C TYR A 40 -7.36 -11.48 -7.83
N LYS A 41 -8.13 -10.39 -7.81
CA LYS A 41 -9.24 -10.18 -8.75
C LYS A 41 -8.76 -10.05 -10.19
N ARG A 42 -7.53 -9.55 -10.39
CA ARG A 42 -6.91 -9.40 -11.70
C ARG A 42 -6.14 -10.66 -12.17
N GLU A 43 -6.30 -11.78 -11.46
CA GLU A 43 -5.78 -13.11 -11.83
C GLU A 43 -4.26 -13.12 -12.09
N SER A 44 -3.46 -12.60 -11.16
CA SER A 44 -2.01 -12.75 -11.25
C SER A 44 -1.62 -14.23 -11.15
N SER A 45 -0.96 -14.72 -12.20
CA SER A 45 -0.50 -16.12 -12.35
C SER A 45 0.81 -16.42 -11.58
N ASP A 46 1.33 -15.48 -10.79
CA ASP A 46 2.63 -15.57 -10.11
C ASP A 46 2.50 -15.38 -8.59
N ASN A 47 3.55 -15.72 -7.84
CA ASN A 47 3.63 -15.46 -6.41
C ASN A 47 3.72 -13.95 -6.13
N ILE A 48 2.66 -13.38 -5.57
CA ILE A 48 2.61 -11.96 -5.23
C ILE A 48 3.06 -11.77 -3.78
N THR A 49 4.05 -10.90 -3.55
CA THR A 49 4.51 -10.47 -2.22
C THR A 49 4.64 -8.95 -2.17
N TRP A 50 4.11 -8.33 -1.10
CA TRP A 50 4.23 -6.89 -0.88
C TRP A 50 4.29 -6.52 0.61
N VAL A 51 4.74 -5.29 0.86
CA VAL A 51 4.85 -4.66 2.17
C VAL A 51 4.36 -3.22 2.06
N VAL A 52 3.44 -2.83 2.95
CA VAL A 52 2.98 -1.45 3.09
C VAL A 52 3.55 -0.86 4.38
N VAL A 53 4.32 0.21 4.27
CA VAL A 53 4.90 0.93 5.41
C VAL A 53 4.20 2.27 5.55
N ARG A 54 3.50 2.48 6.66
CA ARG A 54 2.91 3.79 6.97
C ARG A 54 3.84 4.60 7.86
N PHE A 55 4.39 5.68 7.31
CA PHE A 55 5.13 6.65 8.10
C PHE A 55 4.16 7.39 9.03
N LEU A 56 4.29 7.14 10.33
CA LEU A 56 3.69 7.98 11.35
C LEU A 56 4.57 9.23 11.45
N HIS A 57 4.23 10.28 10.69
CA HIS A 57 4.81 11.58 11.01
C HIS A 57 4.34 11.91 12.43
N GLY A 58 5.28 11.90 13.36
CA GLY A 58 5.05 12.50 14.66
C GLY A 58 4.50 13.89 14.43
N GLN A 59 3.41 14.22 15.11
CA GLN A 59 3.08 15.58 15.49
C GLN A 59 4.33 16.14 16.18
N GLY A 60 5.26 16.68 15.40
CA GLY A 60 6.45 17.35 15.89
C GLY A 60 6.03 18.67 16.48
N SER A 61 5.75 18.66 17.78
CA SER A 61 6.11 19.74 18.71
C SER A 61 5.66 21.16 18.32
N SER A 62 4.35 21.42 18.27
CA SER A 62 3.87 22.78 18.53
C SER A 62 3.85 23.01 20.05
N GLY A 63 5.01 23.31 20.64
CA GLY A 63 5.11 23.46 22.09
C GLY A 63 6.46 23.93 22.62
N TYR A 64 7.18 24.78 21.89
CA TYR A 64 8.24 25.63 22.44
C TYR A 64 8.21 26.98 21.73
N ALA A 65 7.33 27.86 22.19
CA ALA A 65 7.42 29.31 22.03
C ALA A 65 6.68 29.96 23.20
#